data_AF-A0A351BE77-F1
#
_entry.id   AF-A0A351BE77-F1
#
_cell.length_a   1.000
_cell.length_b   1.000
_cell.length_c   1.000
_cell.angle_alpha   90.00
_cell.angle_beta   90.00
_cell.angle_gamma   90.00
#
_symmetry.space_group_name_H-M   'P 1'
#
loop_
_entity.id
_entity.type
_entity.pdbx_description
1 polymer ?
#
loop_
_entity_poly.entity_id
_entity_poly.type
_entity_poly.pdbx_seq_one_letter_code
_entity_poly.pdbx_strand_id
1 'polypeptide(L)'
;MALRTRHGDSPAMNAAWRRSLLQVLAATVAATALAACVSAPAAPDWQTSAHGALAGYSEAYLAGNTRLADGEFARAHRELARTGRPDLLARAELTRCALRVACLDVGPGDVCPGFSALIEGATADERAYADFLAGRPADPALLPASYRKLVVSDGRSLAAIESPVSRLIAAGVLLQQGKLSLPDVDLAVDTASAQGWRRPLLAWLDLQATLAEKRGDSAVARNARWRIELVSGQP
;
A
#
# COMPACT_ATOMS: atom_id res chain seq x y z
N MET A 1 -87.24 34.32 23.81
CA MET A 1 -86.99 33.79 22.45
C MET A 1 -85.47 33.61 22.32
N ALA A 2 -84.92 32.48 22.74
CA ALA A 2 -84.68 31.26 21.96
C ALA A 2 -83.45 31.37 21.02
N LEU A 3 -82.37 30.67 21.44
CA LEU A 3 -81.35 29.94 20.67
C LEU A 3 -80.40 30.70 19.72
N ARG A 4 -79.08 30.62 19.98
CA ARG A 4 -78.19 29.61 19.37
C ARG A 4 -76.76 29.65 19.93
N THR A 5 -76.25 28.47 20.25
CA THR A 5 -74.84 28.15 20.51
C THR A 5 -74.03 28.15 19.21
N ARG A 6 -72.73 28.49 19.27
CA ARG A 6 -71.76 28.06 18.24
C ARG A 6 -70.50 27.49 18.90
N HIS A 7 -70.23 26.25 18.53
CA HIS A 7 -69.15 25.37 18.94
C HIS A 7 -67.75 25.85 18.48
N GLY A 8 -66.78 25.69 19.39
CA GLY A 8 -65.53 24.94 19.24
C GLY A 8 -64.66 25.14 18.00
N ASP A 9 -63.55 25.86 18.17
CA ASP A 9 -62.36 25.73 17.30
C ASP A 9 -61.23 25.04 18.07
N SER A 10 -60.90 23.82 17.64
CA SER A 10 -59.92 22.91 18.22
C SER A 10 -58.48 23.27 17.82
N PRO A 11 -57.54 23.54 18.75
CA PRO A 11 -56.13 23.80 18.43
C PRO A 11 -55.32 22.56 18.01
N ALA A 12 -55.94 21.37 17.98
CA ALA A 12 -55.26 20.10 17.71
C ALA A 12 -54.86 19.89 16.23
N MET A 13 -55.49 20.59 15.28
CA MET A 13 -55.29 20.35 13.84
C MET A 13 -53.96 20.88 13.28
N ASN A 14 -53.34 21.88 13.93
CA ASN A 14 -52.11 22.53 13.46
C ASN A 14 -50.83 21.73 13.78
N ALA A 15 -50.84 20.88 14.82
CA ALA A 15 -49.68 20.10 15.22
C ALA A 15 -49.50 18.83 14.36
N ALA A 16 -50.60 18.20 13.96
CA ALA A 16 -50.57 17.02 13.09
C ALA A 16 -50.08 17.38 11.68
N TRP A 17 -50.57 18.49 11.10
CA TRP A 17 -50.14 18.97 9.79
C TRP A 17 -48.65 19.34 9.73
N ARG A 18 -48.12 19.97 10.79
CA ARG A 18 -46.68 20.32 10.88
C ARG A 18 -45.78 19.09 11.00
N ARG A 19 -46.22 18.05 11.72
CA ARG A 19 -45.48 16.78 11.84
C ARG A 19 -45.47 16.01 10.51
N SER A 20 -46.59 15.95 9.80
CA SER A 20 -46.67 15.32 8.48
C SER A 20 -45.82 16.05 7.43
N LEU A 21 -45.79 17.39 7.44
CA LEU A 21 -44.93 18.19 6.56
C LEU A 21 -43.43 17.98 6.83
N LEU A 22 -43.03 17.90 8.10
CA LEU A 22 -41.64 17.62 8.50
C LEU A 22 -41.21 16.19 8.14
N GLN A 23 -42.11 15.21 8.25
CA GLN A 23 -41.83 13.82 7.85
C GLN A 23 -41.68 13.68 6.33
N VAL A 24 -42.52 14.36 5.54
CA VAL A 24 -42.41 14.36 4.08
C VAL A 24 -41.13 15.07 3.62
N LEU A 25 -40.76 16.20 4.24
CA LEU A 25 -39.50 16.91 3.97
C LEU A 25 -38.27 16.06 4.33
N ALA A 26 -38.27 15.38 5.48
CA ALA A 26 -37.18 14.49 5.87
C ALA A 26 -37.04 13.29 4.90
N ALA A 27 -38.16 12.73 4.44
CA ALA A 27 -38.16 11.65 3.46
C ALA A 27 -37.67 12.11 2.08
N THR A 28 -38.01 13.33 1.64
CA THR A 28 -37.52 13.89 0.37
C THR A 28 -36.04 14.22 0.42
N VAL A 29 -35.54 14.80 1.53
CA VAL A 29 -34.11 15.06 1.71
C VAL A 29 -33.30 13.76 1.73
N ALA A 30 -33.79 12.72 2.43
CA ALA A 30 -33.18 11.40 2.41
C ALA A 30 -33.14 10.79 1.00
N ALA A 31 -34.24 10.86 0.24
CA ALA A 31 -34.29 10.36 -1.13
C ALA A 31 -33.32 11.11 -2.08
N THR A 32 -33.15 12.43 -1.91
CA THR A 32 -32.18 13.20 -2.71
C THR A 32 -30.71 12.93 -2.33
N ALA A 33 -30.43 12.62 -1.07
CA ALA A 33 -29.08 12.27 -0.62
C ALA A 33 -28.61 10.91 -1.15
N LEU A 34 -29.53 9.95 -1.34
CA LEU A 34 -29.25 8.65 -1.95
C LEU A 34 -29.04 8.73 -3.47
N ALA A 35 -29.73 9.65 -4.16
CA ALA A 35 -29.55 9.86 -5.60
C ALA A 35 -28.22 10.57 -5.95
N ALA A 36 -27.62 11.30 -5.01
CA ALA A 36 -26.37 12.03 -5.23
C ALA A 36 -25.13 11.11 -5.29
N CYS A 37 -25.16 9.95 -4.63
CA CYS A 37 -24.03 9.01 -4.60
C CYS A 37 -23.84 8.21 -5.91
N VAL A 38 -24.79 8.23 -6.85
CA VAL A 38 -24.74 7.41 -8.08
C VAL A 38 -24.30 8.18 -9.34
N SER A 39 -23.95 9.46 -9.20
CA SER A 39 -23.76 10.37 -10.34
C SER A 39 -22.30 10.62 -10.73
N ALA A 40 -21.31 9.99 -10.07
CA ALA A 40 -19.94 10.06 -10.53
C ALA A 40 -19.78 9.23 -11.82
N PRO A 41 -19.28 9.82 -12.92
CA PRO A 41 -19.01 9.03 -14.13
C PRO A 41 -18.03 7.91 -13.80
N ALA A 42 -18.26 6.73 -14.37
CA ALA A 42 -17.37 5.59 -14.18
C ALA A 42 -15.93 5.99 -14.53
N ALA A 43 -14.99 5.56 -13.69
CA ALA A 43 -13.57 5.77 -13.96
C ALA A 43 -13.23 5.21 -15.36
N PRO A 44 -12.41 5.92 -16.15
CA PRO A 44 -11.98 5.43 -17.46
C PRO A 44 -11.36 4.03 -17.36
N ASP A 45 -11.62 3.16 -18.34
CA ASP A 45 -11.19 1.75 -18.33
C ASP A 45 -9.68 1.55 -18.12
N TRP A 46 -8.86 2.49 -18.58
CA TRP A 46 -7.41 2.46 -18.41
C TRP A 46 -7.02 2.53 -16.92
N GLN A 47 -7.77 3.26 -16.08
CA GLN A 47 -7.48 3.39 -14.64
C GLN A 47 -7.68 2.05 -13.95
N THR A 48 -8.85 1.44 -14.15
CA THR A 48 -9.19 0.12 -13.59
C THR A 48 -8.22 -0.95 -14.09
N SER A 49 -7.90 -0.94 -15.38
CA SER A 49 -6.96 -1.90 -15.98
C SER A 49 -5.54 -1.74 -15.45
N ALA A 50 -5.03 -0.51 -15.32
CA ALA A 50 -3.71 -0.24 -14.77
C ALA A 50 -3.62 -0.61 -13.28
N HIS A 51 -4.64 -0.26 -12.48
CA HIS A 51 -4.69 -0.62 -11.06
C HIS A 51 -4.74 -2.13 -10.86
N GLY A 52 -5.62 -2.84 -11.60
CA GLY A 52 -5.70 -4.30 -11.54
C GLY A 52 -4.39 -4.97 -11.94
N ALA A 53 -3.73 -4.48 -12.99
CA ALA A 53 -2.45 -5.01 -13.44
C ALA A 53 -1.31 -4.73 -12.43
N LEU A 54 -1.26 -3.56 -11.79
CA LEU A 54 -0.26 -3.30 -10.72
C LEU A 54 -0.50 -4.15 -9.47
N ALA A 55 -1.76 -4.39 -9.10
CA ALA A 55 -2.10 -5.32 -8.02
C ALA A 55 -1.67 -6.75 -8.36
N GLY A 56 -2.00 -7.23 -9.57
CA GLY A 56 -1.58 -8.54 -10.06
C GLY A 56 -0.06 -8.71 -10.13
N TYR A 57 0.66 -7.65 -10.56
CA TYR A 57 2.12 -7.62 -10.48
C TYR A 57 2.61 -7.81 -9.04
N SER A 58 2.02 -7.07 -8.09
CA SER A 58 2.46 -7.09 -6.69
C SER A 58 2.26 -8.46 -6.05
N GLU A 59 1.09 -9.05 -6.24
CA GLU A 59 0.76 -10.40 -5.75
C GLU A 59 1.67 -11.46 -6.38
N ALA A 60 1.78 -11.48 -7.71
CA ALA A 60 2.59 -12.45 -8.43
C ALA A 60 4.07 -12.34 -8.07
N TYR A 61 4.59 -11.11 -7.91
CA TYR A 61 5.98 -10.87 -7.58
C TYR A 61 6.32 -11.38 -6.17
N LEU A 62 5.50 -11.04 -5.17
CA LEU A 62 5.65 -11.50 -3.78
C LEU A 62 5.50 -13.03 -3.66
N ALA A 63 4.59 -13.62 -4.43
CA ALA A 63 4.44 -15.09 -4.53
C ALA A 63 5.62 -15.78 -5.24
N GLY A 64 6.51 -15.04 -5.89
CA GLY A 64 7.65 -15.58 -6.62
C GLY A 64 7.35 -16.04 -8.05
N ASN A 65 6.19 -15.70 -8.61
CA ASN A 65 5.82 -16.00 -9.99
C ASN A 65 6.32 -14.90 -10.94
N THR A 66 7.62 -14.91 -11.24
CA THR A 66 8.30 -13.87 -12.05
C THR A 66 7.62 -13.63 -13.39
N ARG A 67 7.27 -14.70 -14.12
CA ARG A 67 6.70 -14.59 -15.47
C ARG A 67 5.34 -13.89 -15.46
N LEU A 68 4.49 -14.21 -14.49
CA LEU A 68 3.21 -13.52 -14.33
C LEU A 68 3.41 -12.07 -13.90
N ALA A 69 4.30 -11.84 -12.94
CA ALA A 69 4.62 -10.49 -12.48
C ALA A 69 5.07 -9.59 -13.64
N ASP A 70 6.02 -10.04 -14.45
CA ASP A 70 6.53 -9.27 -15.60
C ASP A 70 5.42 -9.00 -16.63
N GLY A 71 4.54 -9.98 -16.87
CA GLY A 71 3.39 -9.82 -17.75
C GLY A 71 2.40 -8.75 -17.26
N GLU A 72 2.04 -8.79 -15.98
CA GLU A 72 1.15 -7.82 -15.35
C GLU A 72 1.79 -6.42 -15.27
N PHE A 73 3.07 -6.33 -14.95
CA PHE A 73 3.78 -5.04 -14.94
C PHE A 73 3.85 -4.43 -16.35
N ALA A 74 4.15 -5.24 -17.36
CA ALA A 74 4.16 -4.76 -18.75
C ALA A 74 2.76 -4.31 -19.21
N ARG A 75 1.69 -4.96 -18.74
CA ARG A 75 0.31 -4.54 -18.98
C ARG A 75 0.02 -3.20 -18.32
N ALA A 76 0.32 -3.05 -17.03
CA ALA A 76 0.17 -1.80 -16.31
C ALA A 76 0.92 -0.66 -16.99
N HIS A 77 2.19 -0.88 -17.35
CA HIS A 77 3.01 0.10 -18.04
C HIS A 77 2.39 0.53 -19.37
N ARG A 78 1.85 -0.40 -20.18
CA ARG A 78 1.17 -0.05 -21.45
C ARG A 78 -0.08 0.81 -21.23
N GLU A 79 -0.94 0.47 -20.27
CA GLU A 79 -2.13 1.26 -19.99
C GLU A 79 -1.79 2.68 -19.52
N LEU A 80 -0.77 2.81 -18.66
CA LEU A 80 -0.32 4.10 -18.17
C LEU A 80 0.39 4.92 -19.27
N ALA A 81 1.22 4.29 -20.10
CA ALA A 81 1.93 4.96 -21.19
C ALA A 81 0.97 5.59 -22.22
N ARG A 82 -0.19 4.96 -22.47
CA ARG A 82 -1.22 5.49 -23.38
C ARG A 82 -1.80 6.84 -22.93
N THR A 83 -1.63 7.20 -21.66
CA THR A 83 -2.08 8.50 -21.14
C THR A 83 -1.09 9.63 -21.40
N GLY A 84 0.16 9.32 -21.77
CA GLY A 84 1.23 10.32 -21.90
C GLY A 84 1.62 11.01 -20.60
N ARG A 85 1.26 10.44 -19.44
CA ARG A 85 1.51 11.01 -18.10
C ARG A 85 2.77 10.39 -17.46
N PRO A 86 3.90 11.10 -17.45
CA PRO A 86 5.14 10.55 -16.90
C PRO A 86 5.07 10.32 -15.38
N ASP A 87 4.29 11.13 -14.66
CA ASP A 87 4.04 10.96 -13.21
C ASP A 87 3.35 9.62 -12.89
N LEU A 88 2.40 9.18 -13.72
CA LEU A 88 1.73 7.90 -13.51
C LEU A 88 2.67 6.71 -13.78
N LEU A 89 3.50 6.80 -14.83
CA LEU A 89 4.53 5.79 -15.10
C LEU A 89 5.57 5.75 -14.00
N ALA A 90 5.99 6.91 -13.48
CA ALA A 90 6.93 7.01 -12.37
C ALA A 90 6.41 6.26 -11.14
N ARG A 91 5.12 6.42 -10.78
CA ARG A 91 4.50 5.68 -9.67
C ARG A 91 4.48 4.17 -9.88
N ALA A 92 4.22 3.71 -11.11
CA ALA A 92 4.29 2.29 -11.43
C ALA A 92 5.71 1.74 -11.26
N GLU A 93 6.71 2.43 -11.79
CA GLU A 93 8.12 2.05 -11.65
C GLU A 93 8.59 2.09 -10.19
N LEU A 94 8.14 3.07 -9.40
CA LEU A 94 8.41 3.11 -7.96
C LEU A 94 7.72 1.98 -7.20
N THR A 95 6.53 1.55 -7.62
CA THR A 95 5.88 0.35 -7.06
C THR A 95 6.72 -0.90 -7.31
N ARG A 96 7.21 -1.08 -8.54
CA ARG A 96 8.14 -2.17 -8.89
C ARG A 96 9.41 -2.09 -8.07
N CYS A 97 10.01 -0.92 -7.97
CA CYS A 97 11.22 -0.70 -7.18
C CYS A 97 11.02 -1.05 -5.70
N ALA A 98 9.91 -0.61 -5.10
CA ALA A 98 9.60 -0.87 -3.71
C ALA A 98 9.48 -2.37 -3.41
N LEU A 99 8.82 -3.15 -4.29
CA LEU A 99 8.72 -4.60 -4.10
C LEU A 99 10.06 -5.31 -4.25
N ARG A 100 10.91 -4.85 -5.19
CA ARG A 100 12.29 -5.35 -5.30
C ARG A 100 13.07 -5.09 -4.02
N VAL A 101 12.98 -3.88 -3.45
CA VAL A 101 13.59 -3.55 -2.15
C VAL A 101 13.05 -4.45 -1.03
N ALA A 102 11.74 -4.67 -0.97
CA ALA A 102 11.11 -5.55 0.04
C ALA A 102 11.55 -7.02 -0.07
N CYS A 103 11.90 -7.46 -1.28
CA CYS A 103 12.37 -8.81 -1.58
C CYS A 103 13.90 -8.94 -1.62
N LEU A 104 14.64 -7.89 -1.26
CA LEU A 104 16.11 -7.82 -1.37
C LEU A 104 16.64 -8.12 -2.79
N ASP A 105 15.83 -7.87 -3.81
CA ASP A 105 16.12 -8.13 -5.24
C ASP A 105 16.63 -6.86 -5.94
N VAL A 106 17.60 -6.21 -5.28
CA VAL A 106 18.25 -4.98 -5.75
C VAL A 106 19.72 -5.29 -5.99
N GLY A 107 20.17 -5.05 -7.23
CA GLY A 107 21.56 -5.26 -7.62
C GLY A 107 22.47 -4.11 -7.18
N PRO A 108 23.80 -4.25 -7.34
CA PRO A 108 24.71 -3.14 -7.15
C PRO A 108 24.43 -2.04 -8.20
N GLY A 109 24.30 -0.79 -7.76
CA GLY A 109 24.07 0.36 -8.65
C GLY A 109 22.71 1.03 -8.41
N ASP A 110 22.04 1.41 -9.49
CA ASP A 110 20.75 2.08 -9.42
C ASP A 110 19.65 1.14 -8.92
N VAL A 111 19.03 1.51 -7.81
CA VAL A 111 17.96 0.75 -7.14
C VAL A 111 16.67 0.77 -7.97
N CYS A 112 16.40 1.87 -8.69
CA CYS A 112 15.17 2.07 -9.46
C CYS A 112 15.44 2.49 -10.92
N PRO A 113 16.06 1.65 -11.77
CA PRO A 113 16.48 2.04 -13.11
C PRO A 113 15.33 2.46 -14.04
N GLY A 114 14.14 1.87 -13.88
CA GLY A 114 12.96 2.27 -14.65
C GLY A 114 12.43 3.66 -14.27
N PHE A 115 12.57 4.06 -13.00
CA PHE A 115 12.21 5.40 -12.55
C PHE A 115 13.23 6.46 -12.99
N SER A 116 14.52 6.11 -13.01
CA SER A 116 15.59 7.05 -13.41
C SER A 116 15.39 7.61 -14.83
N ALA A 117 14.81 6.83 -15.75
CA ALA A 117 14.44 7.30 -17.08
C ALA A 117 13.27 8.31 -17.11
N LEU A 118 12.51 8.43 -16.02
CA LEU A 118 11.30 9.25 -15.88
C LEU A 118 11.48 10.45 -14.94
N ILE A 119 12.67 10.65 -14.39
CA ILE A 119 12.92 11.58 -13.28
C ILE A 119 12.53 13.04 -13.57
N GLU A 120 12.69 13.48 -14.82
CA GLU A 120 12.33 14.83 -15.29
C GLU A 120 10.81 15.08 -15.23
N GLY A 121 10.00 14.04 -15.46
CA GLY A 121 8.55 14.12 -15.40
C GLY A 121 7.97 13.78 -14.03
N ALA A 122 8.80 13.42 -13.06
CA ALA A 122 8.36 13.00 -11.73
C ALA A 122 7.97 14.20 -10.85
N THR A 123 7.12 13.95 -9.86
CA THR A 123 6.79 14.90 -8.80
C THR A 123 7.85 14.93 -7.71
N ALA A 124 7.78 15.92 -6.79
CA ALA A 124 8.70 15.99 -5.65
C ALA A 124 8.55 14.76 -4.73
N ASP A 125 7.32 14.33 -4.48
CA ASP A 125 7.00 13.13 -3.68
C ASP A 125 7.61 11.87 -4.30
N GLU A 126 7.50 11.71 -5.62
CA GLU A 126 8.07 10.55 -6.34
C GLU A 126 9.60 10.53 -6.27
N ARG A 127 10.26 11.68 -6.43
CA ARG A 127 11.72 11.79 -6.25
C ARG A 127 12.15 11.48 -4.82
N ALA A 128 11.46 12.05 -3.84
CA ALA A 128 11.75 11.78 -2.43
C ALA A 128 11.55 10.30 -2.07
N TYR A 129 10.52 9.66 -2.63
CA TYR A 129 10.30 8.23 -2.43
C TYR A 129 11.37 7.38 -3.13
N ALA A 130 11.83 7.77 -4.32
CA ALA A 130 12.95 7.10 -4.99
C ALA A 130 14.25 7.20 -4.17
N ASP A 131 14.55 8.38 -3.62
CA ASP A 131 15.70 8.60 -2.74
C ASP A 131 15.59 7.72 -1.48
N PHE A 132 14.40 7.67 -0.86
CA PHE A 132 14.11 6.79 0.27
C PHE A 132 14.34 5.31 -0.07
N LEU A 133 13.80 4.82 -1.19
CA LEU A 133 13.98 3.43 -1.63
C LEU A 133 15.45 3.08 -1.88
N ALA A 134 16.24 4.06 -2.33
CA ALA A 134 17.69 3.93 -2.53
C ALA A 134 18.51 4.10 -1.24
N GLY A 135 17.85 4.19 -0.07
CA GLY A 135 18.52 4.43 1.22
C GLY A 135 19.13 5.82 1.38
N ARG A 136 18.89 6.74 0.44
CA ARG A 136 19.39 8.12 0.49
C ARG A 136 18.51 8.99 1.40
N PRO A 137 19.04 10.12 1.91
CA PRO A 137 18.23 11.07 2.66
C PRO A 137 17.06 11.57 1.81
N ALA A 138 15.86 11.63 2.42
CA ALA A 138 14.65 12.13 1.79
C ALA A 138 13.89 13.00 2.80
N ASP A 139 13.18 14.02 2.31
CA ASP A 139 12.34 14.88 3.17
C ASP A 139 11.17 14.07 3.75
N PRO A 140 11.07 13.91 5.08
CA PRO A 140 9.96 13.20 5.72
C PRO A 140 8.58 13.76 5.35
N ALA A 141 8.46 15.05 5.03
CA ALA A 141 7.19 15.66 4.63
C ALA A 141 6.66 15.12 3.29
N LEU A 142 7.57 14.72 2.39
CA LEU A 142 7.26 14.22 1.05
C LEU A 142 7.05 12.69 1.01
N LEU A 143 7.34 12.00 2.11
CA LEU A 143 7.19 10.54 2.18
C LEU A 143 5.75 10.11 2.55
N PRO A 144 5.35 8.90 2.13
CA PRO A 144 4.15 8.25 2.65
C PRO A 144 4.15 8.23 4.18
N ALA A 145 2.98 8.42 4.78
CA ALA A 145 2.81 8.54 6.23
C ALA A 145 3.48 7.41 7.03
N SER A 146 3.44 6.19 6.50
CA SER A 146 4.06 4.98 7.06
C SER A 146 5.57 5.10 7.29
N TYR A 147 6.28 5.94 6.51
CA TYR A 147 7.74 6.04 6.53
C TYR A 147 8.26 7.29 7.22
N ARG A 148 7.42 8.31 7.47
CA ARG A 148 7.88 9.60 8.02
C ARG A 148 8.61 9.43 9.36
N LYS A 149 8.06 8.60 10.24
CA LYS A 149 8.68 8.31 11.55
C LYS A 149 9.98 7.51 11.43
N LEU A 150 10.15 6.74 10.37
CA LEU A 150 11.37 5.95 10.14
C LEU A 150 12.58 6.84 9.84
N VAL A 151 12.36 8.00 9.20
CA VAL A 151 13.42 8.91 8.77
C VAL A 151 13.80 9.95 9.84
N VAL A 152 12.89 10.26 10.77
CA VAL A 152 13.05 11.35 11.75
C VAL A 152 13.64 10.90 13.09
N SER A 153 13.48 9.63 13.50
CA SER A 153 13.86 9.19 14.86
C SER A 153 14.93 8.09 14.90
N ASP A 154 15.86 8.23 15.84
CA ASP A 154 16.79 7.15 16.24
C ASP A 154 16.06 6.01 16.96
N GLY A 155 14.88 6.27 17.53
CA GLY A 155 13.95 5.30 18.12
C GLY A 155 12.94 4.70 17.13
N ARG A 156 13.33 4.58 15.85
CA ARG A 156 12.52 3.98 14.78
C ARG A 156 12.05 2.57 15.15
N SER A 157 10.80 2.25 14.81
CA SER A 157 10.23 0.92 15.01
C SER A 157 9.60 0.43 13.71
N LEU A 158 10.19 -0.61 13.12
CA LEU A 158 9.58 -1.30 11.98
C LEU A 158 8.24 -1.95 12.36
N ALA A 159 8.11 -2.43 13.59
CA ALA A 159 6.88 -3.05 14.08
C ALA A 159 5.68 -2.08 14.11
N ALA A 160 5.93 -0.78 14.22
CA ALA A 160 4.88 0.24 14.18
C ALA A 160 4.29 0.46 12.77
N ILE A 161 4.93 -0.06 11.72
CA ILE A 161 4.41 0.01 10.35
C ILE A 161 3.36 -1.11 10.19
N GLU A 162 2.10 -0.74 10.03
CA GLU A 162 0.97 -1.68 9.98
C GLU A 162 0.98 -2.54 8.72
N SER A 163 1.13 -1.92 7.55
CA SER A 163 1.14 -2.61 6.26
C SER A 163 2.34 -3.57 6.16
N PRO A 164 2.13 -4.89 5.97
CA PRO A 164 3.22 -5.86 5.89
C PRO A 164 4.21 -5.57 4.75
N VAL A 165 3.72 -5.21 3.56
CA VAL A 165 4.58 -4.80 2.44
C VAL A 165 5.40 -3.57 2.82
N SER A 166 4.74 -2.56 3.42
CA SER A 166 5.44 -1.33 3.82
C SER A 166 6.54 -1.61 4.84
N ARG A 167 6.31 -2.55 5.77
CA ARG A 167 7.30 -2.97 6.75
C ARG A 167 8.51 -3.63 6.08
N LEU A 168 8.30 -4.50 5.09
CA LEU A 168 9.39 -5.13 4.34
C LEU A 168 10.17 -4.11 3.50
N ILE A 169 9.49 -3.14 2.86
CA ILE A 169 10.14 -2.03 2.15
C ILE A 169 11.06 -1.27 3.11
N ALA A 170 10.53 -0.88 4.27
CA ALA A 170 11.28 -0.18 5.30
C ALA A 170 12.49 -1.00 5.76
N ALA A 171 12.32 -2.29 6.03
CA ALA A 171 13.43 -3.19 6.39
C ALA A 171 14.51 -3.22 5.30
N GLY A 172 14.13 -3.34 4.02
CA GLY A 172 15.06 -3.30 2.90
C GLY A 172 15.81 -1.97 2.77
N VAL A 173 15.15 -0.83 3.04
CA VAL A 173 15.79 0.49 3.08
C VAL A 173 16.80 0.58 4.23
N LEU A 174 16.45 0.09 5.42
CA LEU A 174 17.37 0.09 6.56
C LEU A 174 18.59 -0.82 6.34
N LEU A 175 18.42 -1.91 5.58
CA LEU A 175 19.52 -2.78 5.17
C LEU A 175 20.49 -2.04 4.26
N GLN A 176 19.99 -1.34 3.24
CA GLN A 176 20.83 -0.53 2.33
C GLN A 176 21.62 0.56 3.08
N GLN A 177 21.03 1.13 4.13
CA GLN A 177 21.69 2.11 4.99
C GLN A 177 22.71 1.50 5.96
N GLY A 178 22.84 0.17 6.01
CA GLY A 178 23.68 -0.53 6.99
C GLY A 178 23.18 -0.38 8.43
N LYS A 179 21.91 0.00 8.61
CA LYS A 179 21.32 0.26 9.92
C LYS A 179 20.45 -0.89 10.43
N LEU A 180 20.10 -1.88 9.60
CA LEU A 180 19.19 -2.95 10.02
C LEU A 180 19.72 -3.75 11.22
N SER A 181 18.90 -3.94 12.25
CA SER A 181 19.26 -4.75 13.43
C SER A 181 18.87 -6.23 13.26
N LEU A 182 19.40 -7.13 14.09
CA LEU A 182 18.99 -8.55 14.03
C LEU A 182 17.50 -8.78 14.36
N PRO A 183 16.92 -8.12 15.38
CA PRO A 183 15.48 -8.21 15.61
C PRO A 183 14.65 -7.71 14.41
N ASP A 184 15.16 -6.74 13.65
CA ASP A 184 14.48 -6.27 12.43
C ASP A 184 14.48 -7.35 11.32
N VAL A 185 15.56 -8.14 11.22
CA VAL A 185 15.64 -9.28 10.28
C VAL A 185 14.62 -10.35 10.67
N ASP A 186 14.53 -10.70 11.94
CA ASP A 186 13.55 -11.68 12.44
C ASP A 186 12.12 -11.22 12.15
N LEU A 187 11.83 -9.93 12.43
CA LEU A 187 10.53 -9.33 12.13
C LEU A 187 10.21 -9.35 10.62
N ALA A 188 11.19 -9.15 9.74
CA ALA A 188 10.99 -9.23 8.30
C ALA A 188 10.70 -10.66 7.84
N VAL A 189 11.42 -11.65 8.38
CA VAL A 189 11.14 -13.09 8.14
C VAL A 189 9.72 -13.44 8.58
N ASP A 190 9.33 -13.06 9.79
CA ASP A 190 7.99 -13.33 10.33
C ASP A 190 6.89 -12.63 9.53
N THR A 191 7.15 -11.39 9.10
CA THR A 191 6.21 -10.62 8.26
C THR A 191 5.99 -11.32 6.91
N ALA A 192 7.06 -11.75 6.22
CA ALA A 192 6.92 -12.46 4.95
C ALA A 192 6.27 -13.85 5.13
N SER A 193 6.64 -14.57 6.20
CA SER A 193 6.09 -15.89 6.52
C SER A 193 4.59 -15.84 6.82
N ALA A 194 4.14 -14.86 7.62
CA ALA A 194 2.73 -14.72 7.99
C ALA A 194 1.81 -14.40 6.80
N GLN A 195 2.37 -13.81 5.73
CA GLN A 195 1.63 -13.52 4.49
C GLN A 195 1.73 -14.64 3.45
N GLY A 196 2.53 -15.67 3.69
CA GLY A 196 2.79 -16.73 2.70
C GLY A 196 3.56 -16.24 1.47
N TRP A 197 4.31 -15.14 1.58
CA TRP A 197 5.04 -14.57 0.45
C TRP A 197 6.40 -15.24 0.27
N ARG A 198 6.44 -16.18 -0.68
CA ARG A 198 7.62 -17.00 -0.97
C ARG A 198 8.87 -16.18 -1.29
N ARG A 199 8.78 -15.20 -2.20
CA ARG A 199 9.96 -14.46 -2.68
C ARG A 199 10.67 -13.69 -1.55
N PRO A 200 10.01 -12.79 -0.80
CA PRO A 200 10.67 -12.10 0.30
C PRO A 200 11.05 -13.07 1.41
N LEU A 201 10.26 -14.11 1.71
CA LEU A 201 10.61 -15.08 2.75
C LEU A 201 11.96 -15.76 2.48
N LEU A 202 12.18 -16.22 1.26
CA LEU A 202 13.46 -16.83 0.87
C LEU A 202 14.62 -15.85 1.02
N ALA A 203 14.45 -14.62 0.54
CA ALA A 203 15.49 -13.60 0.60
C ALA A 203 15.87 -13.22 2.05
N TRP A 204 14.86 -13.03 2.92
CA TRP A 204 15.10 -12.68 4.32
C TRP A 204 15.66 -13.85 5.14
N LEU A 205 15.25 -15.10 4.86
CA LEU A 205 15.85 -16.28 5.49
C LEU A 205 17.31 -16.47 5.09
N ASP A 206 17.66 -16.21 3.82
CA ASP A 206 19.04 -16.28 3.35
C ASP A 206 19.94 -15.25 4.06
N LEU A 207 19.43 -14.02 4.21
CA LEU A 207 20.11 -12.99 5.01
C LEU A 207 20.25 -13.41 6.48
N GLN A 208 19.20 -13.95 7.09
CA GLN A 208 19.23 -14.43 8.48
C GLN A 208 20.28 -15.53 8.67
N ALA A 209 20.32 -16.53 7.79
CA ALA A 209 21.31 -17.60 7.80
C ALA A 209 22.74 -17.05 7.69
N THR A 210 22.97 -16.17 6.71
CA THR A 210 24.27 -15.54 6.48
C THR A 210 24.77 -14.74 7.69
N LEU A 211 23.89 -13.97 8.33
CA LEU A 211 24.25 -13.19 9.53
C LEU A 211 24.51 -14.09 10.74
N ALA A 212 23.72 -15.15 10.91
CA ALA A 212 23.90 -16.12 11.99
C ALA A 212 25.25 -16.86 11.86
N GLU A 213 25.61 -17.29 10.65
CA GLU A 213 26.89 -17.94 10.36
C GLU A 213 28.09 -17.06 10.66
N LYS A 214 28.04 -15.79 10.21
CA LYS A 214 29.11 -14.80 10.49
C LYS A 214 29.31 -14.56 11.99
N ARG A 215 28.28 -14.78 12.80
CA ARG A 215 28.31 -14.64 14.27
C ARG A 215 28.58 -15.95 15.00
N GLY A 216 28.71 -17.08 14.29
CA GLY A 216 28.87 -18.41 14.89
C GLY A 216 27.60 -19.00 15.52
N ASP A 217 26.42 -18.41 15.27
CA ASP A 217 25.14 -18.96 15.74
C ASP A 217 24.66 -20.09 14.81
N SER A 218 25.23 -21.27 15.02
CA SER A 218 24.93 -22.43 14.19
C SER A 218 23.48 -22.92 14.31
N ALA A 219 22.79 -22.62 15.41
CA ALA A 219 21.41 -23.05 15.63
C ALA A 219 20.44 -22.26 14.74
N VAL A 220 20.55 -20.92 14.77
CA VAL A 220 19.74 -20.04 13.92
C VAL A 220 20.03 -20.29 12.45
N ALA A 221 21.31 -20.42 12.07
CA ALA A 221 21.70 -20.70 10.69
C ALA A 221 21.08 -21.99 10.15
N ARG A 222 21.15 -23.10 10.92
CA ARG A 222 20.54 -24.37 10.51
C ARG A 222 19.02 -24.27 10.39
N ASN A 223 18.35 -23.60 11.32
CA ASN A 223 16.90 -23.42 11.26
C ASN A 223 16.48 -22.60 10.02
N ALA A 224 17.16 -21.48 9.76
CA ALA A 224 16.89 -20.64 8.60
C ALA A 224 17.07 -21.41 7.28
N ARG A 225 18.17 -22.16 7.13
CA ARG A 225 18.43 -23.01 5.96
C ARG A 225 17.37 -24.09 5.78
N TRP A 226 16.97 -24.79 6.85
CA TRP A 226 15.89 -25.78 6.77
C TRP A 226 14.57 -25.17 6.29
N ARG A 227 14.22 -23.96 6.76
CA ARG A 227 13.04 -23.23 6.27
C ARG A 227 13.17 -22.84 4.79
N ILE A 228 14.36 -22.51 4.32
CA ILE A 228 14.62 -22.25 2.89
C ILE A 228 14.33 -23.49 2.05
N GLU A 229 14.80 -24.68 2.46
CA GLU A 229 14.54 -25.93 1.74
C GLU A 229 13.03 -26.20 1.64
N LEU A 230 12.30 -26.10 2.77
CA LEU A 230 10.85 -26.26 2.80
C LEU A 230 10.11 -25.33 1.82
N VAL A 231 10.47 -24.04 1.82
CA VAL A 231 9.85 -23.03 0.95
C VAL A 231 10.27 -23.21 -0.51
N SER A 232 11.46 -23.78 -0.75
CA SER A 232 11.99 -24.09 -2.07
C SER A 232 11.40 -25.38 -2.67
N GLY A 233 10.68 -26.18 -1.88
CA GLY A 233 10.16 -27.48 -2.30
C GLY A 233 11.25 -28.54 -2.42
N GLN A 234 12.38 -28.33 -1.74
CA GLN A 234 13.47 -29.28 -1.62
C GLN A 234 13.28 -30.06 -0.30
N PRO A 235 13.38 -31.41 -0.32
CA PRO A 235 13.13 -32.25 0.86
C PRO A 235 14.20 -32.13 1.94
#